data_AF-A0A4Q2XWT1-F1
#
_entry.id   AF-A0A4Q2XWT1-F1
#
_cell.length_a   1.000
_cell.length_b   1.000
_cell.length_c   1.000
_cell.angle_alpha   90.00
_cell.angle_beta   90.00
_cell.angle_gamma   90.00
#
_symmetry.space_group_name_H-M   'P 1'
#
loop_
_entity.id
_entity.type
_entity.pdbx_description
1 polymer ?
#
loop_
_entity_poly.entity_id
_entity_poly.type
_entity_poly.pdbx_seq_one_letter_code
_entity_poly.pdbx_strand_id
1 'polypeptide(L)'
;MKPLSFLLPVILTLFAALPSFAADADDGPDKVTEKFYAGYVAEVDANRDTSAWVAKSKLVTEKFRKAYAKIMNSEEVDADPVLNAQDIPSAPFKTETVITKEDAATVVVASFFGGDKHKLKLKLVKEGGIWLLDELPE
;
A
#
# COMPACT_ATOMS: atom_id res chain seq x y z
N MET A 1 13.04 76.18 10.70
CA MET A 1 13.47 75.63 9.38
C MET A 1 13.96 74.21 9.61
N LYS A 2 13.70 73.32 8.65
CA LYS A 2 13.60 71.84 8.77
C LYS A 2 14.89 71.10 9.24
N PRO A 3 14.75 69.97 9.96
CA PRO A 3 15.85 69.05 10.26
C PRO A 3 16.15 68.11 9.10
N LEU A 4 17.42 67.89 8.77
CA LEU A 4 17.86 66.97 7.72
C LEU A 4 17.96 65.55 8.30
N SER A 5 17.31 64.62 7.62
CA SER A 5 16.98 63.28 8.09
C SER A 5 18.13 62.27 7.97
N PHE A 6 18.12 61.32 8.90
CA PHE A 6 18.80 60.03 8.92
C PHE A 6 18.61 59.22 7.63
N LEU A 7 19.63 58.46 7.23
CA LEU A 7 19.52 57.36 6.27
C LEU A 7 20.24 56.13 6.83
N LEU A 8 19.44 55.19 7.34
CA LEU A 8 19.84 53.86 7.76
C LEU A 8 19.50 52.90 6.61
N PRO A 9 20.41 52.06 6.09
CA PRO A 9 20.04 51.04 5.14
C PRO A 9 19.37 49.87 5.87
N VAL A 10 18.07 49.69 5.63
CA VAL A 10 17.33 48.47 5.99
C VAL A 10 17.79 47.36 5.06
N ILE A 11 18.57 46.40 5.60
CA ILE A 11 18.88 45.14 4.92
C ILE A 11 17.63 44.27 5.03
N LEU A 12 16.89 44.18 3.92
CA LEU A 12 15.74 43.28 3.79
C LEU A 12 16.26 41.87 3.44
N THR A 13 16.51 41.05 4.46
CA THR A 13 16.82 39.63 4.28
C THR A 13 15.55 38.92 3.83
N LEU A 14 15.40 38.76 2.52
CA LEU A 14 14.35 37.98 1.89
C LEU A 14 14.61 36.50 2.19
N PHE A 15 14.08 35.99 3.31
CA PHE A 15 13.95 34.55 3.50
C PHE A 15 12.97 34.05 2.43
N ALA A 16 13.50 33.46 1.36
CA ALA A 16 12.73 32.71 0.41
C ALA A 16 12.04 31.56 1.17
N ALA A 17 10.77 31.76 1.49
CA ALA A 17 9.88 30.67 1.87
C ALA A 17 9.77 29.76 0.64
N LEU A 18 10.63 28.74 0.59
CA LEU A 18 10.41 27.64 -0.34
C LEU A 18 9.01 27.12 -0.04
N PRO A 19 8.12 26.99 -1.04
CA PRO A 19 6.92 26.20 -0.83
C PRO A 19 7.42 24.81 -0.43
N SER A 20 7.12 24.42 0.81
CA SER A 20 7.04 23.00 1.14
C SER A 20 5.99 22.45 0.19
N PHE A 21 6.44 21.89 -0.93
CA PHE A 21 5.67 20.88 -1.60
C PHE A 21 5.51 19.80 -0.52
N ALA A 22 4.36 19.82 0.15
CA ALA A 22 3.83 18.62 0.75
C ALA A 22 3.79 17.64 -0.41
N ALA A 23 4.84 16.82 -0.54
CA ALA A 23 4.74 15.60 -1.31
C ALA A 23 3.44 14.97 -0.83
N ASP A 24 2.48 14.79 -1.73
CA ASP A 24 1.40 13.85 -1.48
C ASP A 24 2.11 12.60 -0.96
N ALA A 25 1.95 12.32 0.33
CA ALA A 25 2.72 11.27 0.96
C ALA A 25 2.29 9.99 0.26
N ASP A 26 3.16 9.43 -0.59
CA ASP A 26 2.93 8.15 -1.24
C ASP A 26 2.40 7.18 -0.17
N ASP A 27 1.29 6.49 -0.48
CA ASP A 27 0.61 5.61 0.47
C ASP A 27 1.63 4.70 1.18
N GLY A 28 1.59 4.69 2.51
CA GLY A 28 2.42 3.81 3.32
C GLY A 28 2.13 2.34 3.04
N PRO A 29 3.02 1.42 3.48
CA PRO A 29 2.86 -0.01 3.21
C PRO A 29 1.54 -0.58 3.77
N ASP A 30 1.06 -0.03 4.89
CA ASP A 30 -0.27 -0.30 5.46
C ASP A 30 -1.40 0.08 4.49
N LYS A 31 -1.42 1.32 4.01
CA LYS A 31 -2.47 1.82 3.11
C LYS A 31 -2.48 1.09 1.78
N VAL A 32 -1.30 0.82 1.21
CA VAL A 32 -1.17 0.01 -0.01
C VAL A 32 -1.77 -1.38 0.21
N THR A 33 -1.47 -2.00 1.35
CA THR A 33 -1.98 -3.34 1.68
C THR A 33 -3.51 -3.32 1.83
N GLU A 34 -4.07 -2.41 2.63
CA GLU A 34 -5.53 -2.32 2.82
C GLU A 34 -6.25 -2.00 1.50
N LYS A 35 -5.69 -1.12 0.67
CA LYS A 35 -6.23 -0.78 -0.66
C LYS A 35 -6.22 -1.97 -1.60
N PHE A 36 -5.16 -2.77 -1.59
CA PHE A 36 -5.10 -3.99 -2.37
C PHE A 36 -6.18 -4.98 -1.94
N TYR A 37 -6.29 -5.28 -0.64
CA TYR A 37 -7.30 -6.23 -0.15
C TYR A 37 -8.73 -5.73 -0.36
N ALA A 38 -9.00 -4.43 -0.20
CA ALA A 38 -10.31 -3.88 -0.48
C ALA A 38 -10.71 -4.08 -1.96
N GLY A 39 -9.78 -3.85 -2.89
CA GLY A 39 -10.01 -4.08 -4.30
C GLY A 39 -10.13 -5.58 -4.64
N TYR A 40 -9.25 -6.41 -4.11
CA TYR A 40 -9.25 -7.85 -4.37
C TYR A 40 -10.52 -8.52 -3.86
N VAL A 41 -10.91 -8.26 -2.60
CA VAL A 41 -12.14 -8.82 -2.01
C VAL A 41 -13.37 -8.38 -2.80
N ALA A 42 -13.40 -7.14 -3.31
CA ALA A 42 -14.51 -6.68 -4.15
C ALA A 42 -14.62 -7.46 -5.48
N GLU A 43 -13.50 -7.87 -6.08
CA GLU A 43 -13.52 -8.70 -7.28
C GLU A 43 -13.97 -10.14 -6.96
N VAL A 44 -13.53 -10.71 -5.83
CA VAL A 44 -13.96 -12.04 -5.37
C VAL A 44 -15.46 -12.05 -5.07
N ASP A 45 -15.95 -11.07 -4.29
CA ASP A 45 -17.38 -10.94 -3.93
C ASP A 45 -18.28 -10.74 -5.16
N ALA A 46 -17.77 -10.00 -6.16
CA ALA A 46 -18.46 -9.83 -7.43
C ALA A 46 -18.32 -11.01 -8.41
N ASN A 47 -17.63 -12.09 -8.02
CA ASN A 47 -17.30 -13.26 -8.84
C ASN A 47 -16.66 -12.88 -10.20
N ARG A 48 -15.68 -11.97 -10.15
CA ARG A 48 -14.95 -11.47 -11.32
C ARG A 48 -13.58 -12.14 -11.45
N ASP A 49 -12.95 -11.93 -12.61
CA ASP A 49 -11.63 -12.48 -12.92
C ASP A 49 -10.53 -11.78 -12.11
N THR A 50 -10.21 -12.35 -10.95
CA THR A 50 -9.14 -11.92 -10.05
C THR A 50 -7.76 -12.06 -10.69
N SER A 51 -7.56 -13.00 -11.61
CA SER A 51 -6.29 -13.16 -12.35
C SER A 51 -6.05 -11.97 -13.27
N ALA A 52 -7.05 -11.55 -14.04
CA ALA A 52 -6.98 -10.35 -14.85
C ALA A 52 -6.81 -9.07 -14.00
N TRP A 53 -7.43 -9.02 -12.82
CA TRP A 53 -7.28 -7.89 -11.91
C TRP A 53 -5.86 -7.79 -11.33
N VAL A 54 -5.32 -8.89 -10.78
CA VAL A 54 -3.94 -8.95 -10.24
C VAL A 54 -2.92 -8.64 -11.33
N ALA A 55 -3.11 -9.15 -12.55
CA ALA A 55 -2.23 -8.87 -13.68
C ALA A 55 -2.13 -7.37 -14.03
N LYS A 56 -3.20 -6.60 -13.81
CA LYS A 56 -3.28 -5.15 -14.08
C LYS A 56 -3.02 -4.28 -12.84
N SER A 57 -2.93 -4.89 -11.66
CA SER A 57 -2.79 -4.15 -10.41
C SER A 57 -1.45 -3.43 -10.34
N LYS A 58 -1.52 -2.13 -10.01
CA LYS A 58 -0.37 -1.27 -9.75
C LYS A 58 0.12 -1.33 -8.29
N LEU A 59 -0.47 -2.21 -7.47
CA LEU A 59 -0.19 -2.34 -6.04
C LEU A 59 0.70 -3.55 -5.72
N VAL A 60 1.16 -4.27 -6.74
CA VAL A 60 1.92 -5.50 -6.61
C VAL A 60 3.13 -5.47 -7.55
N THR A 61 4.21 -6.15 -7.15
CA THR A 61 5.40 -6.32 -7.98
C THR A 61 5.15 -7.32 -9.11
N GLU A 62 6.08 -7.39 -10.07
CA GLU A 62 6.07 -8.45 -11.08
C GLU A 62 6.26 -9.85 -10.45
N LYS A 63 7.06 -9.94 -9.38
CA LYS A 63 7.29 -11.18 -8.62
C LYS A 63 5.97 -11.71 -8.04
N PHE A 64 5.21 -10.85 -7.37
CA PHE A 64 3.88 -11.19 -6.87
C PHE A 64 2.97 -11.68 -7.99
N ARG A 65 2.87 -10.93 -9.11
CA ARG A 65 2.01 -11.31 -10.25
C ARG A 65 2.34 -12.69 -10.80
N LYS A 66 3.64 -13.00 -10.95
CA LYS A 66 4.10 -14.31 -11.43
C LYS A 66 3.78 -15.42 -10.45
N ALA A 67 3.97 -15.19 -9.16
CA ALA A 67 3.64 -16.16 -8.12
C ALA A 67 2.13 -16.48 -8.10
N TYR A 68 1.30 -15.43 -8.13
CA TYR A 68 -0.16 -15.56 -8.20
C TYR A 68 -0.60 -16.32 -9.46
N ALA A 69 -0.15 -15.89 -10.64
CA ALA A 69 -0.51 -16.53 -11.90
C ALA A 69 -0.04 -17.99 -11.96
N LYS A 70 1.11 -18.32 -11.36
CA LYS A 70 1.57 -19.71 -11.29
C LYS A 70 0.61 -20.59 -10.50
N ILE A 71 0.11 -20.11 -9.37
CA ILE A 71 -0.86 -20.85 -8.55
C ILE A 71 -2.21 -20.93 -9.25
N MET A 72 -2.74 -19.82 -9.76
CA MET A 72 -4.06 -19.83 -10.40
C MET A 72 -4.12 -20.64 -11.71
N ASN A 73 -2.98 -21.02 -12.28
CA ASN A 73 -2.89 -21.91 -13.44
C ASN A 73 -2.59 -23.37 -13.06
N SER A 74 -2.48 -23.74 -11.77
CA SER A 74 -2.37 -25.15 -11.38
C SER A 74 -3.72 -25.85 -11.48
N GLU A 75 -3.69 -27.17 -11.72
CA GLU A 75 -4.89 -28.00 -11.80
C GLU A 75 -5.62 -28.12 -10.45
N GLU A 76 -4.89 -27.93 -9.36
CA GLU A 76 -5.40 -27.97 -7.98
C GLU A 76 -5.13 -26.62 -7.32
N VAL A 77 -6.21 -25.90 -6.97
CA VAL A 77 -6.18 -24.69 -6.16
C VAL A 77 -7.22 -24.88 -5.05
N ASP A 78 -6.74 -25.30 -3.87
CA ASP A 78 -7.62 -25.65 -2.73
C ASP A 78 -8.12 -24.44 -1.94
N ALA A 79 -7.47 -23.28 -2.11
CA ALA A 79 -7.80 -22.02 -1.46
C ALA A 79 -7.29 -20.85 -2.31
N ASP A 80 -7.93 -19.69 -2.16
CA ASP A 80 -7.47 -18.45 -2.77
C ASP A 80 -6.09 -18.08 -2.18
N PRO A 81 -5.04 -17.92 -3.00
CA PRO A 81 -3.68 -17.70 -2.51
C PRO A 81 -3.44 -16.30 -1.94
N VAL A 82 -4.35 -15.35 -2.16
CA VAL A 82 -4.31 -14.00 -1.59
C VAL A 82 -5.09 -13.94 -0.29
N LEU A 83 -6.21 -14.67 -0.17
CA LEU A 83 -6.99 -14.71 1.07
C LEU A 83 -6.50 -15.79 2.04
N ASN A 84 -5.70 -16.75 1.56
CA ASN A 84 -5.33 -17.98 2.26
C ASN A 84 -6.57 -18.70 2.85
N ALA A 85 -7.66 -18.69 2.10
CA ALA A 85 -8.98 -19.18 2.51
C ALA A 85 -9.83 -19.57 1.29
N GLN A 86 -10.88 -20.36 1.52
CA GLN A 86 -11.89 -20.69 0.50
C GLN A 86 -13.04 -19.68 0.48
N ASP A 87 -13.42 -19.16 1.65
CA ASP A 87 -14.51 -18.21 1.79
C ASP A 87 -14.04 -16.77 1.61
N ILE A 88 -15.01 -15.85 1.46
CA ILE A 88 -14.77 -14.41 1.56
C ILE A 88 -14.80 -13.95 3.02
N PRO A 89 -14.01 -12.91 3.37
CA PRO A 89 -14.05 -12.38 4.72
C PRO A 89 -15.38 -11.67 5.02
N SER A 90 -15.87 -11.81 6.26
CA SER A 90 -17.05 -11.12 6.76
C SER A 90 -16.79 -9.68 7.20
N ALA A 91 -15.54 -9.22 7.11
CA ALA A 91 -15.10 -7.87 7.46
C ALA A 91 -14.01 -7.39 6.48
N PRO A 92 -13.76 -6.07 6.39
CA PRO A 92 -12.59 -5.58 5.67
C PRO A 92 -11.29 -6.00 6.36
N PHE A 93 -10.24 -6.29 5.59
CA PHE A 93 -8.91 -6.44 6.15
C PHE A 93 -8.42 -5.13 6.78
N LYS A 94 -7.79 -5.24 7.94
CA LYS A 94 -7.19 -4.12 8.67
C LYS A 94 -5.76 -4.40 9.08
N THR A 95 -4.90 -3.41 8.92
CA THR A 95 -3.51 -3.50 9.33
C THR A 95 -3.41 -3.51 10.86
N GLU A 96 -2.71 -4.52 11.39
CA GLU A 96 -2.41 -4.63 12.82
C GLU A 96 -0.96 -4.28 13.14
N THR A 97 -0.05 -4.56 12.22
CA THR A 97 1.38 -4.39 12.44
C THR A 97 2.06 -3.97 11.15
N VAL A 98 2.98 -3.02 11.27
CA VAL A 98 3.86 -2.57 10.19
C VAL A 98 5.27 -2.54 10.74
N ILE A 99 6.17 -3.26 10.08
CA ILE A 99 7.61 -3.24 10.36
C ILE A 99 8.30 -2.79 9.09
N THR A 100 8.84 -1.58 9.08
CA THR A 100 9.52 -1.00 7.91
C THR A 100 11.02 -0.94 8.15
N LYS A 101 11.80 -1.29 7.13
CA LYS A 101 13.25 -1.13 7.07
C LYS A 101 13.64 -0.66 5.67
N GLU A 102 14.01 0.61 5.56
CA GLU A 102 14.40 1.25 4.29
C GLU A 102 13.33 1.01 3.21
N ASP A 103 13.66 0.24 2.17
CA ASP A 103 12.81 -0.07 1.02
C ASP A 103 12.08 -1.42 1.16
N ALA A 104 12.03 -2.00 2.36
CA ALA A 104 11.29 -3.21 2.66
C ALA A 104 10.32 -3.00 3.83
N ALA A 105 9.17 -3.66 3.80
CA ALA A 105 8.24 -3.70 4.91
C ALA A 105 7.59 -5.07 5.08
N THR A 106 7.28 -5.42 6.33
CA THR A 106 6.39 -6.53 6.67
C THR A 106 5.12 -5.96 7.27
N VAL A 107 3.97 -6.28 6.69
CA VAL A 107 2.66 -5.85 7.15
C VAL A 107 1.85 -7.08 7.58
N VAL A 108 1.28 -7.04 8.78
CA VAL A 108 0.28 -8.02 9.20
C VAL A 108 -1.09 -7.37 9.10
N VAL A 109 -1.98 -8.00 8.32
CA VAL A 109 -3.39 -7.64 8.28
C VAL A 109 -4.23 -8.73 8.92
N ALA A 110 -5.41 -8.35 9.41
CA ALA A 110 -6.40 -9.29 9.90
C ALA A 110 -7.77 -8.99 9.31
N SER A 111 -8.54 -10.05 9.09
CA SER A 111 -9.98 -9.99 8.86
C SER A 111 -10.67 -11.11 9.63
N PHE A 112 -11.98 -11.29 9.43
CA PHE A 112 -12.80 -12.32 10.04
C PHE A 112 -13.41 -13.21 8.97
N PHE A 113 -13.40 -14.53 9.19
CA PHE A 113 -14.02 -15.54 8.35
C PHE A 113 -14.83 -16.46 9.26
N GLY A 114 -16.14 -16.59 9.02
CA GLY A 114 -17.00 -17.39 9.90
C GLY A 114 -17.05 -16.92 11.37
N GLY A 115 -16.64 -15.67 11.65
CA GLY A 115 -16.50 -15.13 13.01
C GLY A 115 -15.12 -15.31 13.64
N ASP A 116 -14.24 -16.12 13.03
CA ASP A 116 -12.87 -16.33 13.50
C ASP A 116 -11.91 -15.32 12.86
N LYS A 117 -10.98 -14.82 13.67
CA LYS A 117 -9.98 -13.87 13.22
C LYS A 117 -8.88 -14.58 12.43
N HIS A 118 -8.69 -14.16 11.19
CA HIS A 118 -7.69 -14.67 10.27
C HIS A 118 -6.63 -13.59 10.02
N LYS A 119 -5.35 -13.95 10.13
CA LYS A 119 -4.22 -13.03 9.96
C LYS A 119 -3.36 -13.46 8.79
N LEU A 120 -2.93 -12.48 8.01
CA LEU A 120 -2.04 -12.67 6.87
C LEU A 120 -0.82 -11.78 7.04
N LYS A 121 0.36 -12.35 6.79
CA LYS A 121 1.63 -11.62 6.82
C LYS A 121 2.10 -11.37 5.39
N LEU A 122 2.29 -10.11 5.06
CA LEU A 122 2.67 -9.65 3.73
C LEU A 122 4.05 -9.01 3.76
N LYS A 123 4.80 -9.21 2.68
CA LYS A 123 6.06 -8.51 2.42
C LYS A 123 5.85 -7.50 1.31
N LEU A 124 6.36 -6.30 1.53
CA LEU A 124 6.34 -5.20 0.59
C LEU A 124 7.74 -4.71 0.31
N VAL A 125 7.92 -4.21 -0.90
CA VAL A 125 9.12 -3.52 -1.35
C VAL A 125 8.75 -2.13 -1.87
N LYS A 126 9.66 -1.18 -1.71
CA LYS A 126 9.53 0.16 -2.26
C LYS A 126 10.28 0.23 -3.60
N GLU A 127 9.55 0.35 -4.70
CA GLU A 127 10.12 0.49 -6.05
C GLU A 127 9.76 1.87 -6.60
N GLY A 128 10.78 2.67 -6.97
CA GLY A 128 10.57 4.00 -7.55
C GLY A 128 9.80 4.96 -6.63
N GLY A 129 9.91 4.79 -5.31
CA GLY A 129 9.20 5.61 -4.30
C GLY A 129 7.85 5.04 -3.85
N ILE A 130 7.34 4.00 -4.52
CA ILE A 130 6.00 3.45 -4.27
C ILE A 130 6.11 2.09 -3.59
N TRP A 131 5.33 1.87 -2.53
CA TRP A 131 5.21 0.57 -1.89
C TRP A 131 4.36 -0.39 -2.72
N LEU A 132 4.81 -1.62 -2.85
CA LEU A 132 4.16 -2.69 -3.61
C LEU A 132 4.20 -3.99 -2.81
N LEU A 133 3.14 -4.80 -2.87
CA LEU A 133 3.15 -6.17 -2.36
C LEU A 133 4.13 -7.01 -3.21
N ASP A 134 5.09 -7.66 -2.56
CA ASP A 134 6.16 -8.39 -3.24
C ASP A 134 5.94 -9.89 -3.30
N GLU A 135 5.31 -10.45 -2.27
CA GLU A 135 5.06 -11.88 -2.12
C GLU A 135 3.61 -12.15 -1.73
N LEU A 136 3.13 -13.34 -2.09
CA LEU A 136 1.85 -13.84 -1.59
C LEU A 136 1.91 -13.96 -0.06
N PRO A 137 0.77 -13.77 0.62
CA PRO A 137 0.75 -13.81 2.07
C PRO A 137 1.12 -15.19 2.62
N GLU A 138 1.77 -15.17 3.79
CA GLU A 138 2.01 -16.33 4.66
C GLU A 138 0.98 -16.35 5.81
#